data_AF-A0A2R6F6M9-F1
#
_entry.id   AF-A0A2R6F6M9-F1
#
_cell.length_a   1.000
_cell.length_b   1.000
_cell.length_c   1.000
_cell.angle_alpha   90.00
_cell.angle_beta   90.00
_cell.angle_gamma   90.00
#
_symmetry.space_group_name_H-M   'P 1'
#
loop_
_entity.id
_entity.type
_entity.pdbx_description
1 polymer ?
#
loop_
_entity_poly.entity_id
_entity_poly.type
_entity_poly.pdbx_seq_one_letter_code
_entity_poly.pdbx_strand_id
1 'polypeptide(L)'
;MTDSYRVAFVCVQNAGRSQMSTAFAEREAAERGLEDHVEIVTGGTDPADHVHEEVVEIMRELDIDLSGRTPREVSTAELETCDLVVTMGCSTLALDADVEVRDWA
;
A
#
# COMPACT_ATOMS: atom_id res chain seq x y z
N MET A 1 -12.76 -18.00 11.41
CA MET A 1 -11.83 -17.12 10.70
C MET A 1 -12.24 -15.74 11.13
N THR A 2 -11.42 -15.05 11.92
CA THR A 2 -11.68 -13.65 12.22
C THR A 2 -11.47 -12.92 10.90
N ASP A 3 -12.51 -12.31 10.34
CA ASP A 3 -12.36 -11.52 9.10
C ASP A 3 -11.31 -10.44 9.36
N SER A 4 -10.18 -10.52 8.65
CA SER A 4 -9.14 -9.51 8.68
C SER A 4 -9.54 -8.39 7.74
N TYR A 5 -9.46 -7.15 8.21
CA TYR A 5 -9.77 -5.98 7.41
C TYR A 5 -8.61 -5.69 6.45
N ARG A 6 -8.87 -5.66 5.15
CA ARG A 6 -7.84 -5.60 4.10
C ARG A 6 -7.76 -4.20 3.51
N VAL A 7 -6.59 -3.57 3.62
CA VAL A 7 -6.34 -2.20 3.15
C VAL A 7 -5.27 -2.21 2.07
N ALA A 8 -5.58 -1.64 0.90
CA ALA A 8 -4.62 -1.48 -0.19
C ALA A 8 -4.13 -0.03 -0.32
N PHE A 9 -2.82 0.15 -0.46
CA PHE A 9 -2.21 1.42 -0.88
C PHE A 9 -1.69 1.31 -2.31
N VAL A 10 -2.17 2.16 -3.20
CA VAL A 10 -1.86 2.10 -4.64
C VAL A 10 -1.32 3.44 -5.12
N CYS A 11 -0.19 3.41 -5.82
CA CYS A 11 0.34 4.56 -6.55
C CYS A 11 0.96 4.07 -7.85
N VAL A 12 1.16 4.95 -8.84
CA VAL A 12 1.61 4.55 -10.20
C VAL A 12 2.76 3.53 -10.18
N GLN A 13 3.89 3.89 -9.56
CA GLN A 13 5.13 3.10 -9.65
C GLN A 13 5.37 2.10 -8.52
N ASN A 14 4.51 2.08 -7.50
CA ASN A 14 4.77 1.32 -6.26
C ASN A 14 6.19 1.50 -5.67
N ALA A 15 6.80 2.67 -5.87
CA ALA A 15 8.18 2.94 -5.52
C ALA A 15 8.37 4.14 -4.58
N GLY A 16 7.26 4.79 -4.20
CA GLY A 16 7.29 5.93 -3.27
C GLY A 16 6.06 5.97 -2.39
N ARG A 17 5.05 6.75 -2.78
CA ARG A 17 3.85 7.04 -1.95
C ARG A 17 3.18 5.79 -1.37
N SER A 18 2.89 4.77 -2.19
CA SER A 18 2.28 3.53 -1.66
C SER A 18 3.24 2.74 -0.77
N GLN A 19 4.55 2.71 -1.05
CA GLN A 19 5.54 2.05 -0.19
C GLN A 19 5.65 2.70 1.19
N MET A 20 5.72 4.04 1.23
CA MET A 20 5.77 4.79 2.49
C MET A 20 4.49 4.59 3.30
N SER A 21 3.33 4.66 2.65
CA SER A 21 2.03 4.50 3.32
C SER A 21 1.87 3.10 3.88
N THR A 22 2.23 2.07 3.12
CA THR A 22 2.27 0.68 3.59
C THR A 22 3.16 0.52 4.80
N ALA A 23 4.37 1.08 4.79
CA ALA A 23 5.29 0.95 5.91
C ALA A 23 4.79 1.65 7.19
N PHE A 24 4.17 2.83 7.06
CA PHE A 24 3.53 3.48 8.21
C PHE A 24 2.33 2.70 8.73
N ALA A 25 1.50 2.14 7.84
CA ALA A 25 0.35 1.33 8.23
C ALA A 25 0.78 0.05 8.97
N GLU A 26 1.83 -0.63 8.50
CA GLU A 26 2.39 -1.81 9.17
C GLU A 26 2.93 -1.46 10.56
N ARG A 27 3.65 -0.34 10.69
CA ARG A 27 4.12 0.14 12.00
C ARG A 27 2.96 0.44 12.95
N GLU A 28 1.93 1.14 12.49
CA GLU A 28 0.73 1.43 13.29
C GLU A 28 -0.04 0.16 13.68
N ALA A 29 -0.13 -0.83 12.79
CA ALA A 29 -0.75 -2.11 13.09
C ALA A 29 0.02 -2.83 14.20
N ALA A 30 1.36 -2.89 14.11
CA ALA A 30 2.20 -3.50 15.14
C ALA A 30 2.14 -2.75 16.48
N GLU A 31 2.21 -1.42 16.47
CA GLU A 31 2.13 -0.61 17.69
C GLU A 31 0.79 -0.78 18.43
N ARG A 32 -0.27 -1.13 17.71
CA ARG A 32 -1.62 -1.35 18.27
C ARG A 32 -1.96 -2.83 18.47
N GLY A 33 -1.07 -3.76 18.11
CA GLY A 33 -1.32 -5.21 18.19
C GLY A 33 -2.44 -5.68 17.25
N LEU A 34 -2.49 -5.13 16.05
CA LEU A 34 -3.51 -5.39 15.03
C LEU A 34 -2.99 -6.21 13.85
N GLU A 35 -1.78 -6.79 13.93
CA GLU A 35 -1.18 -7.53 12.80
C GLU A 35 -2.03 -8.72 12.33
N ASP A 36 -2.72 -9.39 13.25
CA ASP A 36 -3.64 -10.51 12.95
C ASP A 36 -5.05 -10.05 12.51
N HIS A 37 -5.30 -8.74 12.54
CA HIS A 37 -6.60 -8.13 12.26
C HIS A 37 -6.62 -7.27 11.00
N VAL A 38 -5.46 -6.77 10.56
CA VAL A 38 -5.35 -5.90 9.39
C VAL A 38 -4.34 -6.48 8.41
N GLU A 39 -4.81 -6.81 7.20
CA GLU A 39 -3.96 -7.21 6.09
C GLU A 39 -3.66 -5.97 5.22
N ILE A 40 -2.38 -5.75 4.92
CA ILE A 40 -1.95 -4.58 4.16
C ILE A 40 -1.45 -5.04 2.79
N VAL A 41 -2.10 -4.51 1.75
CA VAL A 41 -1.80 -4.75 0.34
C VAL A 41 -1.14 -3.48 -0.23
N THR A 42 -0.19 -3.64 -1.16
CA THR A 42 0.48 -2.51 -1.80
C THR A 42 0.78 -2.81 -3.25
N GLY A 43 0.69 -1.82 -4.13
CA GLY A 43 1.10 -2.00 -5.51
C GLY A 43 0.99 -0.75 -6.36
N GLY A 44 1.12 -0.95 -7.67
CA GLY A 44 1.06 0.11 -8.66
C GLY A 44 0.59 -0.35 -10.02
N THR A 45 0.27 0.63 -10.87
CA THR A 45 -0.25 0.41 -12.23
C THR A 45 0.86 0.33 -13.28
N ASP A 46 2.04 0.86 -12.97
CA ASP A 46 3.23 0.86 -13.82
C ASP A 46 4.49 0.80 -12.93
N PRO A 47 4.79 -0.36 -12.31
CA PRO A 47 5.81 -0.49 -11.27
C PRO A 47 7.21 -0.10 -11.75
N ALA A 48 7.97 0.59 -10.90
CA ALA A 48 9.39 0.83 -11.17
C ALA A 48 10.26 -0.41 -10.85
N ASP A 49 11.52 -0.39 -11.27
CA ASP A 49 12.45 -1.49 -11.00
C ASP A 49 12.84 -1.63 -9.51
N HIS A 50 12.79 -0.52 -8.76
CA HIS A 50 13.17 -0.45 -7.36
C HIS A 50 12.42 0.69 -6.64
N VAL A 51 12.33 0.60 -5.30
CA VAL A 51 11.87 1.73 -4.48
C VAL A 51 12.84 2.90 -4.67
N HIS A 52 12.31 4.11 -4.84
CA HIS A 52 13.12 5.30 -5.10
C HIS A 52 14.13 5.52 -3.98
N GLU A 53 15.35 5.90 -4.35
CA GLU A 53 16.45 6.07 -3.39
C GLU A 53 16.11 7.13 -2.35
N GLU A 54 15.50 8.26 -2.74
CA GLU A 54 15.12 9.31 -1.78
C GLU A 54 14.08 8.82 -0.77
N VAL A 55 13.20 7.89 -1.18
CA VAL A 55 12.21 7.29 -0.27
C VAL A 55 12.88 6.35 0.72
N VAL A 56 13.85 5.55 0.27
CA VAL A 56 14.65 4.70 1.17
C VAL A 56 15.44 5.54 2.16
N GLU A 57 16.07 6.62 1.70
CA GLU A 57 16.86 7.52 2.55
C GLU A 57 16.00 8.16 3.64
N ILE A 58 14.88 8.79 3.26
CA ILE A 58 14.01 9.48 4.21
C ILE A 58 13.33 8.51 5.19
N MET A 59 12.93 7.32 4.75
CA MET A 59 12.28 6.35 5.64
C MET A 59 13.27 5.77 6.66
N ARG A 60 14.56 5.69 6.32
CA ARG A 60 15.61 5.30 7.28
C ARG A 60 15.82 6.32 8.39
N GLU A 61 15.56 7.62 8.14
CA GLU A 61 15.55 8.64 9.21
C GLU A 61 14.47 8.36 10.27
N LEU A 62 13.47 7.54 9.92
CA LEU A 62 12.37 7.12 10.78
C LEU A 62 12.50 5.67 11.26
N ASP A 63 13.70 5.09 11.18
CA ASP A 63 14.02 3.69 11.52
C ASP A 63 13.22 2.63 10.72
N ILE A 64 12.81 2.97 9.49
CA ILE A 64 12.11 2.06 8.57
C ILE A 64 12.99 1.80 7.34
N ASP A 65 13.48 0.58 7.17
CA ASP A 65 14.25 0.20 5.99
C ASP A 65 13.36 -0.36 4.88
N LEU A 66 13.27 0.36 3.76
CA LEU A 66 12.52 -0.05 2.58
C LEU A 66 13.41 -0.64 1.46
N SER A 67 14.73 -0.69 1.66
CA SER A 67 15.68 -1.07 0.59
C SER A 67 15.52 -2.51 0.08
N GLY A 68 14.94 -3.40 0.89
CA GLY A 68 14.64 -4.78 0.50
C GLY A 68 13.29 -4.97 -0.22
N ARG A 69 12.49 -3.91 -0.38
CA ARG A 69 11.17 -4.02 -1.02
C ARG A 69 11.29 -3.98 -2.53
N THR A 70 10.44 -4.75 -3.20
CA THR A 70 10.34 -4.77 -4.67
C THR A 70 9.00 -4.17 -5.07
N PRO A 71 8.97 -3.10 -5.88
CA PRO A 71 7.73 -2.60 -6.45
C PRO A 71 7.03 -3.71 -7.23
N ARG A 72 5.70 -3.75 -7.15
CA ARG A 72 4.89 -4.75 -7.84
C ARG A 72 3.63 -4.16 -8.46
N GLU A 73 3.16 -4.85 -9.48
CA GLU A 73 1.85 -4.59 -10.05
C GLU A 73 0.76 -5.02 -9.05
N VAL A 74 -0.36 -4.31 -9.05
CA VAL A 74 -1.59 -4.73 -8.38
C VAL A 74 -2.71 -4.84 -9.40
N SER A 75 -3.40 -5.98 -9.38
CA SER A 75 -4.51 -6.22 -10.29
C SER A 75 -5.82 -5.69 -9.70
N THR A 76 -6.77 -5.33 -10.55
CA THR A 76 -8.13 -4.96 -10.13
C THR A 76 -8.78 -6.07 -9.29
N ALA A 77 -8.62 -7.33 -9.69
CA ALA A 77 -9.16 -8.47 -8.95
C ALA A 77 -8.58 -8.60 -7.53
N GLU A 78 -7.32 -8.21 -7.33
CA GLU A 78 -6.73 -8.16 -5.98
C GLU A 78 -7.29 -7.00 -5.17
N LEU A 79 -7.49 -5.83 -5.79
CA LEU A 79 -8.10 -4.68 -5.13
C LEU A 79 -9.57 -4.91 -4.75
N GLU A 80 -10.31 -5.65 -5.58
CA GLU A 80 -11.71 -6.06 -5.32
C GLU A 80 -11.86 -6.97 -4.11
N THR A 81 -10.76 -7.58 -3.66
CA THR A 81 -10.75 -8.38 -2.43
C THR A 81 -10.41 -7.57 -1.19
N CYS A 82 -10.21 -6.26 -1.31
CA CYS A 82 -9.91 -5.35 -0.19
C CYS A 82 -11.15 -4.64 0.31
N ASP A 83 -11.20 -4.32 1.60
CA ASP A 83 -12.29 -3.51 2.18
C ASP A 83 -12.09 -2.01 1.90
N LEU A 84 -10.82 -1.56 1.86
CA LEU A 84 -10.44 -0.19 1.59
C LEU A 84 -9.29 -0.13 0.58
N VAL A 85 -9.45 0.69 -0.46
CA VAL A 85 -8.40 0.99 -1.43
C VAL A 85 -8.09 2.48 -1.41
N VAL A 86 -6.84 2.81 -1.06
CA VAL A 86 -6.31 4.17 -1.05
C VAL A 86 -5.46 4.36 -2.30
N THR A 87 -5.91 5.23 -3.20
CA THR A 87 -5.23 5.55 -4.46
C THR A 87 -4.45 6.86 -4.36
N MET A 88 -3.30 6.93 -5.01
CA MET A 88 -2.36 8.05 -4.93
C MET A 88 -1.81 8.37 -6.32
N GLY A 89 -2.55 9.19 -7.07
CA GLY A 89 -2.19 9.58 -8.44
C GLY A 89 -2.40 8.50 -9.51
N CYS A 90 -3.16 7.45 -9.19
CA CYS A 90 -3.55 6.36 -10.10
C CYS A 90 -5.08 6.22 -10.18
N SER A 91 -5.82 7.33 -10.07
CA SER A 91 -7.28 7.43 -9.88
C SER A 91 -8.14 6.92 -11.06
N THR A 92 -7.56 6.23 -12.03
CA THR A 92 -8.26 5.61 -13.16
C THR A 92 -8.79 4.19 -12.85
N LEU A 93 -8.61 3.69 -11.63
CA LEU A 93 -9.10 2.38 -11.22
C LEU A 93 -10.62 2.45 -10.97
N ALA A 94 -11.38 1.65 -11.73
CA ALA A 94 -12.79 1.41 -11.47
C ALA A 94 -12.92 0.06 -10.73
N LEU A 95 -13.44 0.11 -9.51
CA LEU A 95 -13.60 -1.06 -8.63
C LEU A 95 -15.10 -1.29 -8.36
N ASP A 96 -15.42 -2.52 -7.92
CA ASP A 96 -16.78 -2.88 -7.51
C ASP A 96 -17.31 -1.99 -6.39
N ALA A 97 -18.65 -1.83 -6.33
CA ALA A 97 -19.32 -0.91 -5.42
C ALA A 97 -19.17 -1.27 -3.93
N ASP A 98 -18.78 -2.51 -3.62
CA ASP A 98 -18.61 -3.01 -2.26
C ASP A 98 -17.25 -2.63 -1.65
N VAL A 99 -16.32 -2.09 -2.45
CA VAL A 99 -14.99 -1.64 -1.99
C VAL A 99 -15.04 -0.15 -1.65
N GLU A 100 -14.61 0.23 -0.44
CA GLU A 100 -14.41 1.64 -0.12
C GLU A 100 -13.18 2.17 -0.86
N VAL A 101 -13.33 3.20 -1.69
CA VAL A 101 -12.20 3.83 -2.41
C VAL A 101 -11.96 5.25 -1.89
N ARG A 102 -10.71 5.55 -1.54
CA ARG A 102 -10.26 6.90 -1.16
C ARG A 102 -9.17 7.38 -2.12
N ASP A 103 -9.30 8.61 -2.59
CA ASP A 103 -8.28 9.29 -3.39
C ASP A 103 -7.48 10.26 -2.51
N TRP A 104 -6.16 10.05 -2.44
CA TRP A 104 -5.19 10.88 -1.70
C TRP A 104 -4.21 11.59 -2.67
N ALA A 105 -4.58 11.75 -3.95
CA ALA A 105 -3.82 12.54 -4.93
C ALA A 105 -3.83 14.05 -4.63
#